data_AF-A0A3D4QGD0-F1
#
_entry.id   AF-A0A3D4QGD0-F1
#
_cell.length_a   1.000
_cell.length_b   1.000
_cell.length_c   1.000
_cell.angle_alpha   90.00
_cell.angle_beta   90.00
_cell.angle_gamma   90.00
#
_symmetry.space_group_name_H-M   'P 1'
#
loop_
_entity.id
_entity.type
_entity.pdbx_description
1 polymer ?
#
loop_
_entity_poly.entity_id
_entity_poly.type
_entity_poly.pdbx_seq_one_letter_code
_entity_poly.pdbx_strand_id
1 'polypeptide(L)'
;MVREFCDFIIAGLDGRAMPAYETIDLMKVPHLAPHVFVHDYRGGIEQGMLVKFSGTAIDEHYGKVLQGRYVEDVYTGSDGAAHYFPLHYRAIAECRPFFARRSVVFDQDGPRERFKQSTTLYFPCSPDGKGVNYGIGVVIFGSARTETDPLYLVL
;
A
#
# COMPACT_ATOMS: atom_id res chain seq x y z
N MET A 1 3.95 -6.72 -12.73
CA MET A 1 3.90 -6.23 -11.34
C MET A 1 2.54 -5.68 -10.91
N VAL A 2 2.12 -4.42 -11.13
CA VAL A 2 0.80 -3.96 -10.61
C VAL A 2 -0.38 -4.78 -11.14
N ARG A 3 -0.46 -4.97 -12.46
CA ARG A 3 -1.49 -5.82 -13.09
C ARG A 3 -1.42 -7.26 -12.58
N GLU A 4 -0.23 -7.82 -12.55
CA GLU A 4 0.02 -9.19 -12.08
C GLU A 4 -0.37 -9.40 -10.61
N PHE A 5 -0.11 -8.43 -9.74
CA PHE A 5 -0.58 -8.42 -8.36
C PHE A 5 -2.11 -8.38 -8.31
N CYS A 6 -2.75 -7.53 -9.12
CA CYS A 6 -4.20 -7.49 -9.25
C CYS A 6 -4.76 -8.86 -9.63
N ASP A 7 -4.23 -9.47 -10.69
CA ASP A 7 -4.66 -10.77 -11.19
C ASP A 7 -4.46 -11.87 -10.14
N PHE A 8 -3.34 -11.83 -9.40
CA PHE A 8 -3.06 -12.74 -8.30
C PHE A 8 -4.08 -12.62 -7.15
N ILE A 9 -4.40 -11.39 -6.71
CA ILE A 9 -5.39 -11.15 -5.66
C ILE A 9 -6.79 -11.58 -6.11
N ILE A 10 -7.19 -11.23 -7.33
CA ILE A 10 -8.50 -11.58 -7.90
C ILE A 10 -8.64 -13.11 -8.01
N ALA A 11 -7.61 -13.81 -8.49
CA ALA A 11 -7.62 -15.26 -8.57
C ALA A 11 -7.75 -15.92 -7.17
N GLY A 12 -7.22 -15.27 -6.13
CA GLY A 12 -7.31 -15.71 -4.73
C GLY A 12 -8.65 -15.41 -4.04
N LEU A 13 -9.58 -14.71 -4.70
CA LEU A 13 -10.88 -14.41 -4.09
C LEU A 13 -11.70 -15.66 -3.82
N ASP A 14 -11.59 -16.70 -4.64
CA ASP A 14 -12.28 -17.98 -4.46
C ASP A 14 -13.80 -17.80 -4.22
N GLY A 15 -14.44 -16.96 -5.05
CA GLY A 15 -15.88 -16.64 -4.97
C GLY A 15 -16.28 -15.63 -3.89
N ARG A 16 -15.33 -15.12 -3.09
CA ARG A 16 -15.58 -14.06 -2.09
C ARG A 16 -15.64 -12.68 -2.74
N ALA A 17 -16.38 -11.76 -2.11
CA ALA A 17 -16.42 -10.36 -2.53
C ALA A 17 -15.10 -9.61 -2.25
N MET A 18 -14.33 -10.06 -1.26
CA MET A 18 -13.09 -9.45 -0.81
C MET A 18 -12.03 -10.52 -0.53
N PRO A 19 -10.73 -10.17 -0.64
CA PRO A 19 -9.67 -11.10 -0.29
C PRO A 19 -9.65 -11.33 1.23
N ALA A 20 -9.35 -12.57 1.62
CA ALA A 20 -9.01 -12.90 3.00
C ALA A 20 -7.49 -13.02 3.10
N TYR A 21 -6.87 -12.08 3.82
CA TYR A 21 -5.40 -11.97 3.90
C TYR A 21 -4.71 -13.28 4.27
N GLU A 22 -5.25 -14.00 5.28
CA GLU A 22 -4.67 -15.26 5.77
C GLU A 22 -4.67 -16.39 4.72
N THR A 23 -5.39 -16.23 3.60
CA THR A 23 -5.40 -17.20 2.48
C THR A 23 -4.45 -16.81 1.34
N ILE A 24 -3.82 -15.64 1.43
CA ILE A 24 -2.89 -15.14 0.42
C ILE A 24 -1.51 -15.74 0.66
N ASP A 25 -1.02 -16.49 -0.33
CA ASP A 25 0.31 -17.09 -0.29
C ASP A 25 1.24 -16.42 -1.31
N LEU A 26 2.02 -15.44 -0.84
CA LEU A 26 2.99 -14.71 -1.67
C LEU A 26 4.12 -15.60 -2.21
N MET A 27 4.32 -16.81 -1.68
CA MET A 27 5.32 -17.75 -2.22
C MET A 27 4.93 -18.29 -3.60
N LYS A 28 3.67 -18.13 -4.01
CA LYS A 28 3.23 -18.42 -5.38
C LYS A 28 3.70 -17.36 -6.39
N VAL A 29 4.06 -16.17 -5.92
CA VAL A 29 4.50 -15.01 -6.72
C VAL A 29 5.69 -14.31 -6.03
N PRO A 30 6.80 -15.02 -5.77
CA PRO A 30 7.85 -14.56 -4.85
C PRO A 30 8.55 -13.27 -5.33
N HIS A 31 8.57 -13.00 -6.63
CA HIS A 31 9.13 -11.77 -7.19
C HIS A 31 8.28 -10.53 -6.92
N LEU A 32 7.00 -10.68 -6.54
CA LEU A 32 6.16 -9.56 -6.10
C LEU A 32 6.42 -9.20 -4.63
N ALA A 33 6.81 -10.17 -3.80
CA ALA A 33 6.96 -10.00 -2.35
C ALA A 33 7.83 -8.79 -1.93
N PRO A 34 8.96 -8.47 -2.60
CA PRO A 34 9.74 -7.28 -2.29
C PRO A 34 8.98 -5.95 -2.39
N HIS A 35 7.89 -5.92 -3.14
CA HIS A 35 7.10 -4.72 -3.43
C HIS A 35 5.75 -4.69 -2.69
N VAL A 36 5.46 -5.73 -1.90
CA VAL A 36 4.19 -5.86 -1.19
C VAL A 36 4.30 -5.26 0.21
N PHE A 37 3.25 -4.61 0.66
CA PHE A 37 3.06 -4.21 2.05
C PHE A 37 1.72 -4.71 2.57
N VAL A 38 1.65 -4.91 3.88
CA VAL A 38 0.42 -5.31 4.58
C VAL A 38 0.22 -4.42 5.79
N HIS A 39 -1.00 -3.93 5.94
CA HIS A 39 -1.45 -3.21 7.12
C HIS A 39 -2.39 -4.09 7.97
N ASP A 40 -2.27 -3.99 9.29
CA ASP A 40 -3.12 -4.67 10.27
C ASP A 40 -4.06 -3.68 10.94
N TYR A 41 -5.35 -3.91 10.82
CA TYR A 41 -6.40 -3.03 11.34
C TYR A 41 -7.21 -3.69 12.47
N ARG A 42 -6.79 -4.87 12.94
CA ARG A 42 -7.53 -5.59 14.01
C ARG A 42 -7.54 -4.83 15.33
N GLY A 43 -6.58 -3.95 15.55
CA GLY A 43 -6.51 -3.03 16.69
C GLY A 43 -7.20 -1.69 16.46
N GLY A 44 -7.91 -1.51 15.33
CA GLY A 44 -8.46 -0.22 14.90
C GLY A 44 -7.50 0.59 14.03
N ILE A 45 -7.88 1.82 13.71
CA ILE A 45 -7.12 2.76 12.86
C ILE A 45 -6.80 4.08 13.57
N GLU A 46 -7.16 4.21 14.85
CA GLU A 46 -7.07 5.45 15.63
C GLU A 46 -5.63 5.92 15.82
N GLN A 47 -4.68 4.97 15.89
CA GLN A 47 -3.24 5.24 15.98
C GLN A 47 -2.56 5.32 14.61
N GLY A 48 -3.30 5.05 13.53
CA GLY A 48 -2.78 4.96 12.17
C GLY A 48 -2.82 3.54 11.59
N MET A 49 -2.14 3.35 10.47
CA MET A 49 -2.06 2.09 9.75
C MET A 49 -0.83 1.29 10.20
N LEU A 50 -1.04 0.26 11.02
CA LEU A 50 0.06 -0.58 11.53
C LEU A 50 0.64 -1.44 10.40
N VAL A 51 1.94 -1.30 10.11
CA VAL A 51 2.64 -2.10 9.11
C VAL A 51 2.90 -3.50 9.67
N LYS A 52 2.16 -4.50 9.19
CA LYS A 52 2.36 -5.92 9.51
C LYS A 52 3.52 -6.52 8.73
N PHE A 53 3.68 -6.11 7.48
CA PHE A 53 4.70 -6.59 6.57
C PHE A 53 5.09 -5.48 5.60
N SER A 54 6.38 -5.39 5.31
CA SER A 54 6.94 -4.56 4.25
C SER A 54 7.96 -5.39 3.47
N GLY A 55 7.82 -5.40 2.14
CA GLY A 55 8.78 -6.03 1.26
C GLY A 55 10.12 -5.29 1.23
N THR A 56 11.19 -6.00 0.87
CA THR A 56 12.55 -5.48 0.93
C THR A 56 12.78 -4.24 0.06
N ALA A 57 12.14 -4.13 -1.11
CA ALA A 57 12.28 -2.94 -1.95
C ALA A 57 11.62 -1.70 -1.32
N ILE A 58 10.61 -1.90 -0.46
CA ILE A 58 9.99 -0.85 0.32
C ILE A 58 10.92 -0.43 1.45
N ASP A 59 11.46 -1.38 2.21
CA ASP A 59 12.41 -1.10 3.29
C ASP A 59 13.67 -0.39 2.77
N GLU A 60 14.18 -0.79 1.60
CA GLU A 60 15.29 -0.13 0.91
C GLU A 60 14.97 1.31 0.53
N HIS A 61 13.75 1.57 0.02
CA HIS A 61 13.30 2.92 -0.30
C HIS A 61 13.36 3.84 0.93
N TYR A 62 12.86 3.36 2.07
CA TYR A 62 12.86 4.12 3.33
C TYR A 62 14.16 4.02 4.13
N GLY A 63 15.10 3.18 3.71
CA GLY A 63 16.38 2.93 4.39
C GLY A 63 16.25 2.27 5.76
N LYS A 64 15.11 1.65 6.07
CA LYS A 64 14.81 1.02 7.37
C LYS A 64 13.65 0.03 7.24
N VAL A 65 13.63 -0.96 8.13
CA VAL A 65 12.50 -1.90 8.27
C VAL A 65 11.27 -1.15 8.80
N LEU A 66 10.15 -1.26 8.08
CA LEU A 66 8.89 -0.60 8.46
C LEU A 66 7.98 -1.44 9.35
N GLN A 67 8.12 -2.76 9.33
CA GLN A 67 7.28 -3.67 10.13
C GLN A 67 7.23 -3.26 11.61
N GLY A 68 6.02 -3.26 12.16
CA GLY A 68 5.72 -2.90 13.55
C GLY A 68 5.58 -1.39 13.80
N ARG A 69 5.67 -0.55 12.77
CA ARG A 69 5.48 0.90 12.86
C ARG A 69 4.16 1.31 12.24
N TYR A 70 3.63 2.47 12.64
CA TYR A 70 2.52 3.10 11.92
C TYR A 70 3.04 3.81 10.67
N VAL A 71 2.32 3.71 9.56
CA VAL A 71 2.68 4.38 8.30
C VAL A 71 2.87 5.88 8.52
N GLU A 72 2.00 6.48 9.32
CA GLU A 72 1.96 7.89 9.66
C GLU A 72 3.26 8.37 10.34
N ASP A 73 3.98 7.48 11.06
CA ASP A 73 5.24 7.80 11.73
C ASP A 73 6.47 7.67 10.81
N VAL A 74 6.34 6.95 9.69
CA VAL A 74 7.48 6.57 8.85
C VAL A 74 7.41 7.11 7.43
N TYR A 75 6.21 7.48 6.98
CA TYR A 75 5.95 7.96 5.64
C TYR A 75 6.55 9.35 5.45
N THR A 76 7.42 9.50 4.44
CA THR A 76 8.14 10.75 4.17
C THR A 76 7.63 11.49 2.93
N GLY A 77 6.58 10.97 2.27
CA GLY A 77 6.00 11.64 1.11
C GLY A 77 5.20 12.88 1.51
N SER A 78 5.34 13.96 0.73
CA SER A 78 4.68 15.24 1.01
C SER A 78 3.15 15.20 1.00
N ASP A 79 2.54 14.21 0.35
CA ASP A 79 1.09 14.09 0.16
C ASP A 79 0.39 13.21 1.21
N GLY A 80 1.12 12.72 2.24
CA GLY A 80 0.64 11.73 3.20
C GLY A 80 -0.71 12.08 3.83
N ALA A 81 -0.72 13.06 4.74
CA ALA A 81 -1.90 13.45 5.49
C ALA A 81 -3.00 14.09 4.61
N ALA A 82 -2.61 14.82 3.57
CA ALA A 82 -3.55 15.56 2.73
C ALA A 82 -4.29 14.67 1.71
N HIS A 83 -3.64 13.62 1.21
CA HIS A 83 -4.16 12.84 0.07
C HIS A 83 -4.00 11.33 0.24
N TYR A 84 -2.82 10.82 0.59
CA TYR A 84 -2.55 9.39 0.53
C TYR A 84 -3.19 8.57 1.67
N PHE A 85 -3.13 9.05 2.90
CA PHE A 85 -3.77 8.37 4.03
C PHE A 85 -5.30 8.40 3.92
N PRO A 86 -5.95 9.53 3.54
CA PRO A 86 -7.37 9.54 3.25
C PRO A 86 -7.84 8.48 2.24
N LEU A 87 -7.03 8.13 1.23
CA LEU A 87 -7.37 7.07 0.28
C LEU A 87 -7.43 5.69 0.92
N HIS A 88 -6.52 5.37 1.84
CA HIS A 88 -6.56 4.12 2.57
C HIS A 88 -7.79 4.06 3.47
N TYR A 89 -8.05 5.12 4.23
CA TYR A 89 -9.21 5.15 5.12
C TYR A 89 -10.52 5.04 4.34
N ARG A 90 -10.63 5.67 3.16
CA ARG A 90 -11.77 5.47 2.27
C ARG A 90 -11.88 4.05 1.75
N ALA A 91 -10.78 3.42 1.33
CA ALA A 91 -10.79 2.03 0.88
C ALA A 91 -11.23 1.06 1.98
N ILE A 92 -10.80 1.30 3.22
CA ILE A 92 -11.22 0.55 4.40
C ILE A 92 -12.72 0.74 4.66
N ALA A 93 -13.18 1.99 4.71
CA ALA A 93 -14.57 2.33 5.03
C ALA A 93 -15.57 1.89 3.95
N GLU A 94 -15.19 2.00 2.67
CA GLU A 94 -16.02 1.64 1.52
C GLU A 94 -15.85 0.17 1.11
N CYS A 95 -14.93 -0.58 1.73
CA CYS A 95 -14.55 -1.94 1.34
C CYS A 95 -14.16 -2.07 -0.15
N ARG A 96 -13.49 -1.05 -0.70
CA ARG A 96 -13.14 -0.95 -2.12
C ARG A 96 -11.64 -0.82 -2.33
N PRO A 97 -11.05 -1.52 -3.33
CA PRO A 97 -9.66 -1.33 -3.67
C PRO A 97 -9.41 0.09 -4.20
N PHE A 98 -8.16 0.52 -4.16
CA PHE A 98 -7.77 1.77 -4.82
C PHE A 98 -6.49 1.60 -5.62
N PHE A 99 -6.39 2.39 -6.68
CA PHE A 99 -5.17 2.61 -7.44
C PHE A 99 -4.71 4.06 -7.27
N ALA A 100 -3.41 4.24 -7.04
CA ALA A 100 -2.79 5.54 -6.96
C ALA A 100 -1.53 5.57 -7.83
N ARG A 101 -1.40 6.60 -8.67
CA ARG A 101 -0.14 6.93 -9.34
C ARG A 101 0.16 8.39 -9.09
N ARG A 102 1.35 8.66 -8.56
CA ARG A 102 1.74 9.98 -8.07
C ARG A 102 3.23 10.20 -8.23
N SER A 103 3.64 11.45 -8.37
CA SER A 103 5.04 11.86 -8.29
C SER A 103 5.15 12.87 -7.16
N VAL A 104 5.76 12.48 -6.05
CA VAL A 104 5.75 13.28 -4.81
C VAL A 104 7.17 13.44 -4.27
N VAL A 105 7.35 14.48 -3.44
CA VAL A 105 8.61 14.71 -2.75
C VAL A 105 8.72 13.74 -1.57
N PHE A 106 9.76 12.90 -1.56
CA PHE A 106 10.04 11.96 -0.46
C PHE A 106 11.24 12.36 0.40
N ASP A 107 12.07 13.27 -0.11
CA ASP A 107 13.25 13.79 0.58
C ASP A 107 13.21 15.32 0.53
N GLN A 108 12.66 15.93 1.59
CA GLN A 108 12.54 17.40 1.66
C GLN A 108 13.88 18.08 1.96
N ASP A 109 14.80 17.39 2.66
CA ASP A 109 16.02 17.99 3.23
C ASP A 109 17.32 17.15 3.05
N GLY A 110 17.26 16.02 2.35
CA GLY A 110 18.39 15.10 2.16
C GLY A 110 19.05 15.14 0.77
N PRO A 111 20.18 14.44 0.61
CA PRO A 111 20.98 14.46 -0.63
C PRO A 111 20.43 13.52 -1.73
N ARG A 112 19.30 12.84 -1.51
CA ARG A 112 18.76 11.84 -2.45
C ARG A 112 17.80 12.49 -3.44
N GLU A 113 17.36 11.68 -4.40
CA GLU A 113 16.42 12.07 -5.44
C GLU A 113 15.13 12.68 -4.84
N ARG A 114 14.98 13.99 -5.04
CA ARG A 114 13.92 14.81 -4.42
C ARG A 114 12.51 14.32 -4.74
N PHE A 115 12.28 13.85 -5.96
CA PHE A 115 10.98 13.36 -6.42
C PHE A 115 11.02 11.86 -6.71
N LYS A 116 10.00 11.13 -6.28
CA LYS A 116 9.80 9.73 -6.68
C LYS A 116 8.42 9.56 -7.28
N GLN A 117 8.35 8.81 -8.38
CA GLN A 117 7.10 8.27 -8.84
C GLN A 117 6.74 7.08 -7.94
N SER A 118 5.54 7.06 -7.38
CA SER A 118 4.97 5.94 -6.64
C SER A 118 3.72 5.47 -7.37
N THR A 119 3.65 4.17 -7.65
CA THR A 119 2.45 3.51 -8.17
C THR A 119 2.01 2.44 -7.19
N THR A 120 0.81 2.60 -6.65
CA THR A 120 0.23 1.73 -5.63
C THR A 120 -1.07 1.12 -6.14
N LEU A 121 -1.26 -0.18 -5.89
CA LEU A 121 -2.57 -0.82 -5.92
C LEU A 121 -2.78 -1.49 -4.57
N TYR A 122 -3.93 -1.24 -3.96
CA TYR A 122 -4.25 -1.69 -2.61
C TYR A 122 -5.63 -2.34 -2.58
N PHE A 123 -5.73 -3.43 -1.84
CA PHE A 123 -6.96 -4.16 -1.57
C PHE A 123 -7.23 -4.18 -0.07
N PRO A 124 -8.39 -3.71 0.39
CA PRO A 124 -8.87 -4.05 1.73
C PRO A 124 -9.20 -5.55 1.77
N CYS A 125 -8.85 -6.19 2.89
CA CYS A 125 -9.10 -7.60 3.13
C CYS A 125 -10.16 -7.78 4.21
N SER A 126 -11.12 -8.66 3.96
CA SER A 126 -12.15 -9.02 4.91
C SER A 126 -12.57 -10.46 4.68
N PRO A 127 -12.45 -11.36 5.69
CA PRO A 127 -12.89 -12.75 5.54
C PRO A 127 -14.40 -12.89 5.48
N ASP A 128 -15.16 -11.95 6.06
CA ASP A 128 -16.62 -12.00 6.18
C ASP A 128 -17.35 -10.89 5.40
N GLY A 129 -16.61 -9.96 4.79
CA GLY A 129 -17.15 -8.84 4.03
C GLY A 129 -17.81 -7.74 4.87
N LYS A 130 -17.76 -7.82 6.20
CA LYS A 130 -18.41 -6.85 7.10
C LYS A 130 -17.44 -5.81 7.64
N GLY A 131 -16.22 -6.24 7.94
CA GLY A 131 -15.17 -5.38 8.48
C GLY A 131 -13.81 -5.72 7.88
N VAL A 132 -13.06 -4.68 7.53
CA VAL A 132 -11.70 -4.83 7.02
C VAL A 132 -10.75 -5.08 8.19
N ASN A 133 -10.07 -6.22 8.17
CA ASN A 133 -9.11 -6.59 9.23
C ASN A 133 -7.65 -6.40 8.81
N TYR A 134 -7.38 -6.42 7.50
CA TYR A 134 -6.08 -6.16 6.91
C TYR A 134 -6.22 -5.35 5.63
N GLY A 135 -5.12 -4.78 5.18
CA GLY A 135 -4.98 -4.26 3.83
C GLY A 135 -3.72 -4.80 3.20
N ILE A 136 -3.78 -5.22 1.95
CA ILE A 136 -2.59 -5.65 1.21
C ILE A 136 -2.44 -4.79 -0.03
N GLY A 137 -1.21 -4.32 -0.29
CA GLY A 137 -0.93 -3.55 -1.49
C GLY A 137 0.42 -3.87 -2.08
N VAL A 138 0.59 -3.47 -3.33
CA VAL A 138 1.87 -3.44 -4.03
C VAL A 138 2.23 -1.99 -4.30
N VAL A 139 3.50 -1.63 -4.11
CA VAL A 139 4.03 -0.32 -4.46
C VAL A 139 5.30 -0.44 -5.29
N ILE A 140 5.36 0.35 -6.36
CA ILE A 140 6.54 0.49 -7.21
C ILE A 140 7.03 1.93 -7.09
N PHE A 141 8.30 2.07 -6.72
CA PHE A 141 9.00 3.34 -6.73
C PHE A 141 9.81 3.46 -8.02
N GLY A 142 9.70 4.60 -8.68
CA GLY A 142 10.50 4.97 -9.84
C GLY A 142 11.05 6.38 -9.70
N SER A 143 12.00 6.70 -10.56
CA SER A 143 12.53 8.06 -10.68
C SER A 143 11.48 9.02 -11.23
N ALA A 144 11.46 10.24 -10.71
CA ALA A 144 10.69 11.36 -11.25
C ALA A 144 11.56 12.62 -11.25
N ARG A 145 11.35 13.50 -12.23
CA ARG A 145 12.08 14.78 -12.32
C ARG A 145 11.31 15.94 -11.68
N THR A 146 9.99 15.83 -11.63
CA THR A 146 9.06 16.85 -11.13
C THR A 146 7.85 16.16 -10.50
N GLU A 147 7.04 16.91 -9.77
CA GLU A 147 5.67 16.48 -9.48
C GLU A 147 4.85 16.39 -10.77
N THR A 148 3.86 15.52 -10.74
CA THR A 148 2.87 15.32 -11.79
C THR A 148 1.52 15.22 -11.11
N ASP A 149 0.45 15.61 -11.80
CA ASP A 149 -0.90 15.46 -11.28
C ASP A 149 -1.14 14.02 -10.81
N PRO A 150 -1.56 13.82 -9.55
CA PRO A 150 -1.79 12.48 -9.04
C PRO A 150 -3.08 11.91 -9.64
N LEU A 151 -3.04 10.64 -9.97
CA LEU A 151 -4.20 9.85 -10.35
C LEU A 151 -4.58 8.99 -9.15
N TYR A 152 -5.75 9.26 -8.57
CA TYR A 152 -6.34 8.46 -7.50
C TYR A 152 -7.68 7.89 -7.97
N LEU A 153 -7.82 6.57 -7.91
CA LEU A 153 -9.01 5.85 -8.35
C LEU A 153 -9.46 4.90 -7.24
N VAL A 154 -10.68 5.07 -6.74
CA VAL A 154 -11.37 4.05 -5.94
C VAL A 154 -12.08 3.12 -6.94
N LEU A 155 -11.76 1.83 -6.88
CA LEU A 155 -12.15 0.81 -7.84
C LEU A 155 -13.45 0.13 -7.42
#